data_AF-A0A840HQ62-F1
#
_entry.id   AF-A0A840HQ62-F1
#
_cell.length_a   1.000
_cell.length_b   1.000
_cell.length_c   1.000
_cell.angle_alpha   90.00
_cell.angle_beta   90.00
_cell.angle_gamma   90.00
#
_symmetry.space_group_name_H-M   'P 1'
#
loop_
_entity.id
_entity.type
_entity.pdbx_description
1 polymer ?
#
loop_
_entity_poly.entity_id
_entity_poly.type
_entity_poly.pdbx_seq_one_letter_code
_entity_poly.pdbx_strand_id
1 'polypeptide(L)'
;MYLQAQRARATDTDVQPPDVPGIENADQAIDAARKDFADRLEILDGRVLKEASQFEQPELLYAACNWLSTTCWNARAGVERCTDLDHSCRESCQFRYNAHQSEITMNMFATDYEVNYNGARVRLREHIGYGVSTEPRHTIRVAFFFDEASRKVVVGYIGQHQATRKSN
;
A
#
# COMPACT_ATOMS: atom_id res chain seq x y z
N MET A 1 -43.81 31.48 6.77
CA MET A 1 -42.75 31.46 7.80
C MET A 1 -41.86 30.26 7.54
N TYR A 2 -40.65 30.50 7.05
CA TYR A 2 -39.61 29.48 6.83
C TYR A 2 -39.02 29.06 8.19
N LEU A 3 -38.83 27.76 8.41
CA LEU A 3 -37.92 27.27 9.45
C LEU A 3 -37.03 26.19 8.83
N GLN A 4 -35.78 26.60 8.62
CA GLN A 4 -34.66 25.79 8.18
C GLN A 4 -34.27 24.84 9.32
N ALA A 5 -34.14 23.54 9.02
CA ALA A 5 -33.40 22.61 9.85
C ALA A 5 -32.09 22.27 9.12
N GLN A 6 -30.99 22.53 9.81
CA GLN A 6 -29.62 22.62 9.34
C GLN A 6 -29.11 21.29 8.75
N ARG A 7 -28.56 21.38 7.53
CA ARG A 7 -27.63 20.38 6.98
C ARG A 7 -26.33 20.46 7.77
N ALA A 8 -25.93 19.36 8.39
CA ALA A 8 -24.55 19.18 8.83
C ALA A 8 -23.66 19.20 7.58
N ARG A 9 -22.75 20.18 7.52
CA ARG A 9 -21.71 20.29 6.48
C ARG A 9 -20.80 19.06 6.58
N ALA A 10 -20.83 18.21 5.58
CA ALA A 10 -19.68 17.39 5.24
C ALA A 10 -18.52 18.36 4.98
N THR A 11 -17.48 18.26 5.79
CA THR A 11 -16.23 18.95 5.55
C THR A 11 -15.52 18.16 4.48
N ASP A 12 -15.67 18.61 3.23
CA ASP A 12 -14.74 18.31 2.14
C ASP A 12 -13.36 18.73 2.63
N THR A 13 -12.60 17.77 3.12
CA THR A 13 -11.17 17.95 3.30
C THR A 13 -10.57 17.35 2.04
N ASP A 14 -10.26 18.24 1.11
CA ASP A 14 -9.33 18.02 0.03
C ASP A 14 -7.98 17.68 0.69
N VAL A 15 -7.80 16.42 1.06
CA VAL A 15 -6.55 15.93 1.68
C VAL A 15 -5.55 15.78 0.54
N GLN A 16 -4.98 16.92 0.14
CA GLN A 16 -3.68 16.93 -0.48
C GLN A 16 -2.75 16.11 0.44
N PRO A 17 -1.99 15.13 -0.10
CA PRO A 17 -1.05 14.39 0.73
C PRO A 17 -0.16 15.41 1.45
N PRO A 18 0.16 15.20 2.74
CA PRO A 18 1.03 16.13 3.45
C PRO A 18 2.29 16.30 2.61
N ASP A 19 2.62 17.55 2.23
CA ASP A 19 3.98 17.89 1.82
C ASP A 19 4.85 17.51 3.02
N VAL A 20 5.45 16.31 3.00
CA VAL A 20 6.42 15.91 4.00
C VAL A 20 7.73 16.51 3.54
N PRO A 21 8.19 17.64 4.13
CA PRO A 21 9.36 18.32 3.62
C PRO A 21 10.55 17.39 3.80
N GLY A 22 11.15 16.91 2.69
CA GLY A 22 12.41 16.17 2.71
C GLY A 22 12.37 14.70 2.27
N ILE A 23 11.33 14.23 1.57
CA ILE A 23 11.36 12.93 0.90
C ILE A 23 11.87 13.10 -0.54
N GLU A 24 13.17 12.88 -0.74
CA GLU A 24 13.84 13.10 -2.04
C GLU A 24 13.87 11.84 -2.91
N ASN A 25 13.75 10.64 -2.31
CA ASN A 25 13.86 9.37 -3.02
C ASN A 25 13.06 8.24 -2.36
N ALA A 26 12.91 7.12 -3.07
CA ALA A 26 12.06 6.01 -2.65
C ALA A 26 12.55 5.35 -1.35
N ASP A 27 13.86 5.27 -1.12
CA ASP A 27 14.41 4.71 0.11
C ASP A 27 14.04 5.58 1.32
N GLN A 28 14.15 6.91 1.19
CA GLN A 28 13.70 7.85 2.22
C GLN A 28 12.20 7.76 2.48
N ALA A 29 11.38 7.57 1.43
CA ALA A 29 9.94 7.36 1.58
C ALA A 29 9.62 6.11 2.39
N ILE A 30 10.34 5.01 2.14
CA ILE A 30 10.19 3.75 2.86
C ILE A 30 10.65 3.91 4.31
N ASP A 31 11.79 4.55 4.56
CA ASP A 31 12.32 4.78 5.90
C ASP A 31 11.42 5.69 6.74
N ALA A 32 10.89 6.76 6.13
CA ALA A 32 9.89 7.62 6.76
C ALA A 32 8.64 6.83 7.11
N ALA A 33 8.11 6.03 6.17
CA ALA A 33 6.93 5.20 6.40
C ALA A 33 7.12 4.18 7.53
N ARG A 34 8.31 3.55 7.63
CA ARG A 34 8.65 2.64 8.73
C ARG A 34 8.57 3.32 10.09
N LYS A 35 9.03 4.56 10.18
CA LYS A 35 9.07 5.34 11.40
C LYS A 35 7.69 5.88 11.76
N ASP A 36 7.04 6.54 10.81
CA ASP A 36 5.83 7.33 11.06
C ASP A 36 4.60 6.45 11.24
N PHE A 37 4.62 5.24 10.67
CA PHE A 37 3.49 4.30 10.71
C PHE A 37 3.77 3.02 11.49
N ALA A 38 4.84 2.96 12.29
CA ALA A 38 5.30 1.73 12.99
C ALA A 38 4.21 1.01 13.82
N ASP A 39 3.23 1.75 14.33
CA ASP A 39 2.11 1.22 15.12
C ASP A 39 1.09 0.44 14.28
N ARG A 40 0.99 0.72 12.97
CA ARG A 40 -0.05 0.18 12.08
C ARG A 40 0.49 -0.47 10.80
N LEU A 41 1.74 -0.21 10.45
CA LEU A 41 2.42 -0.69 9.27
C LEU A 41 3.75 -1.32 9.68
N GLU A 42 4.03 -2.50 9.14
CA GLU A 42 5.32 -3.15 9.26
C GLU A 42 5.83 -3.50 7.87
N ILE A 43 7.01 -3.00 7.51
CA ILE A 43 7.66 -3.34 6.26
C ILE A 43 8.73 -4.37 6.58
N LEU A 44 8.66 -5.56 5.98
CA LEU A 44 9.63 -6.61 6.30
C LEU A 44 11.01 -6.30 5.69
N ASP A 45 12.05 -6.47 6.48
CA ASP A 45 13.42 -6.32 6.01
C ASP A 45 13.78 -7.40 4.98
N GLY A 46 14.59 -7.02 3.99
CA GLY A 46 14.92 -7.89 2.86
C GLY A 46 13.77 -8.14 1.88
N ARG A 47 12.62 -7.50 2.07
CA ARG A 47 11.47 -7.54 1.15
C ARG A 47 11.28 -6.27 0.32
N VAL A 48 12.16 -5.29 0.51
CA VAL A 48 12.35 -4.16 -0.39
C VAL A 48 13.41 -4.56 -1.41
N LEU A 49 13.03 -4.70 -2.67
CA LEU A 49 13.94 -5.06 -3.74
C LEU A 49 14.79 -3.86 -4.17
N LYS A 50 15.99 -4.13 -4.68
CA LYS A 50 16.98 -3.08 -5.00
C LYS A 50 16.44 -2.07 -6.01
N GLU A 51 15.66 -2.53 -6.98
CA GLU A 51 15.07 -1.69 -8.02
C GLU A 51 13.98 -0.75 -7.50
N ALA A 52 13.43 -0.96 -6.30
CA ALA A 52 12.49 -0.03 -5.68
C ALA A 52 13.12 1.36 -5.47
N SER A 53 14.43 1.42 -5.19
CA SER A 53 15.20 2.66 -5.05
C SER A 53 15.18 3.55 -6.30
N GLN A 54 14.87 2.97 -7.48
CA GLN A 54 14.83 3.70 -8.75
C GLN A 54 13.50 4.42 -8.98
N PHE A 55 12.47 4.15 -8.16
CA PHE A 55 11.15 4.72 -8.36
C PHE A 55 11.17 6.25 -8.19
N GLU A 56 10.75 6.97 -9.23
CA GLU A 56 10.93 8.43 -9.32
C GLU A 56 9.84 9.24 -8.60
N GLN A 57 8.82 8.59 -8.04
CA GLN A 57 7.70 9.26 -7.36
C GLN A 57 7.65 8.93 -5.86
N PRO A 58 8.65 9.35 -5.08
CA PRO A 58 8.78 8.93 -3.68
C PRO A 58 7.65 9.47 -2.78
N GLU A 59 7.13 10.66 -3.08
CA GLU A 59 5.95 11.23 -2.41
C GLU A 59 4.72 10.34 -2.55
N LEU A 60 4.49 9.78 -3.75
CA LEU A 60 3.37 8.86 -4.00
C LEU A 60 3.57 7.52 -3.28
N LEU A 61 4.82 7.06 -3.17
CA LEU A 61 5.13 5.84 -2.42
C LEU A 61 4.88 6.04 -0.92
N TYR A 62 5.29 7.18 -0.35
CA TYR A 62 4.98 7.53 1.03
C TYR A 62 3.47 7.65 1.25
N ALA A 63 2.75 8.34 0.36
CA ALA A 63 1.29 8.46 0.42
C ALA A 63 0.59 7.08 0.33
N ALA A 64 1.14 6.15 -0.45
CA ALA A 64 0.66 4.78 -0.54
C ALA A 64 0.84 4.03 0.80
N CYS A 65 1.98 4.19 1.46
CA CYS A 65 2.19 3.66 2.82
C CYS A 65 1.25 4.31 3.85
N ASN A 66 1.01 5.62 3.75
CA ASN A 66 0.03 6.31 4.59
C ASN A 66 -1.39 5.76 4.36
N TRP A 67 -1.80 5.51 3.12
CA TRP A 67 -3.11 4.93 2.82
C TRP A 67 -3.25 3.51 3.41
N LEU A 68 -2.18 2.71 3.37
CA LEU A 68 -2.15 1.40 4.03
C LEU A 68 -2.33 1.51 5.55
N SER A 69 -1.63 2.45 6.20
CA SER A 69 -1.68 2.63 7.66
C SER A 69 -2.93 3.35 8.17
N THR A 70 -3.70 3.98 7.28
CA THR A 70 -4.92 4.72 7.60
C THR A 70 -6.15 4.01 7.05
N THR A 71 -6.56 4.32 5.83
CA THR A 71 -7.83 3.87 5.24
C THR A 71 -7.91 2.34 5.13
N CYS A 72 -6.85 1.69 4.64
CA CYS A 72 -6.83 0.23 4.53
C CYS A 72 -6.89 -0.43 5.91
N TRP A 73 -6.06 0.06 6.84
CA TRP A 73 -6.05 -0.41 8.23
C TRP A 73 -7.41 -0.22 8.90
N ASN A 74 -8.03 0.96 8.81
CA ASN A 74 -9.34 1.24 9.41
C ASN A 74 -10.42 0.30 8.88
N ALA A 75 -10.41 0.03 7.57
CA ALA A 75 -11.33 -0.91 6.92
C ALA A 75 -11.12 -2.35 7.38
N ARG A 76 -9.87 -2.81 7.48
CA ARG A 76 -9.54 -4.17 7.93
C ARG A 76 -9.82 -4.37 9.41
N ALA A 77 -9.51 -3.37 10.22
CA ALA A 77 -9.69 -3.41 11.67
C ALA A 77 -11.14 -3.13 12.12
N GLY A 78 -12.07 -2.91 11.19
CA GLY A 78 -13.48 -2.67 11.46
C GLY A 78 -13.78 -1.32 12.13
N VAL A 79 -12.84 -0.37 12.10
CA VAL A 79 -12.99 0.97 12.68
C VAL A 79 -13.89 1.84 11.80
N GLU A 80 -13.67 1.81 10.49
CA GLU A 80 -14.45 2.56 9.51
C GLU A 80 -14.62 1.73 8.24
N ARG A 81 -15.79 1.81 7.60
CA ARG A 81 -16.02 1.07 6.36
C ARG A 81 -15.53 1.89 5.17
N CYS A 82 -14.77 1.25 4.28
CA CYS A 82 -14.47 1.77 2.95
C CYS A 82 -15.20 0.91 1.92
N THR A 83 -16.15 1.50 1.18
CA THR A 83 -16.96 0.77 0.19
C THR A 83 -16.19 0.45 -1.08
N ASP A 84 -15.21 1.27 -1.45
CA ASP A 84 -14.38 1.08 -2.64
C ASP A 84 -12.92 1.41 -2.31
N LEU A 85 -12.15 0.37 -2.01
CA LEU A 85 -10.73 0.47 -1.69
C LEU A 85 -9.89 0.86 -2.92
N ASP A 86 -10.25 0.47 -4.14
CA ASP A 86 -9.49 0.88 -5.35
C ASP A 86 -9.69 2.37 -5.61
N HIS A 87 -10.92 2.85 -5.56
CA HIS A 87 -11.18 4.28 -5.72
C HIS A 87 -10.47 5.10 -4.63
N SER A 88 -10.60 4.73 -3.36
CA SER A 88 -9.93 5.45 -2.27
C SER A 88 -8.41 5.45 -2.39
N CYS A 89 -7.80 4.31 -2.77
CA CYS A 89 -6.36 4.21 -2.99
C CYS A 89 -5.89 5.17 -4.09
N ARG A 90 -6.64 5.24 -5.20
CA ARG A 90 -6.33 6.12 -6.33
C ARG A 90 -6.42 7.60 -5.95
N GLU A 91 -7.47 8.00 -5.25
CA GLU A 91 -7.61 9.40 -4.80
C GLU A 91 -6.48 9.78 -3.84
N SER A 92 -6.07 8.86 -2.95
CA SER A 92 -5.09 9.17 -1.90
C SER A 92 -3.64 9.20 -2.39
N CYS A 93 -3.28 8.33 -3.33
CA CYS A 93 -1.88 8.14 -3.71
C CYS A 93 -1.66 7.78 -5.19
N GLN A 94 -2.70 7.75 -6.02
CA GLN A 94 -2.67 7.37 -7.43
C GLN A 94 -2.33 5.89 -7.70
N PHE A 95 -2.18 5.07 -6.66
CA PHE A 95 -2.00 3.63 -6.81
C PHE A 95 -3.35 2.95 -7.05
N ARG A 96 -3.30 1.77 -7.67
CA ARG A 96 -4.45 0.86 -7.83
C ARG A 96 -4.39 -0.19 -6.74
N TYR A 97 -5.51 -0.42 -6.06
CA TYR A 97 -5.64 -1.53 -5.11
C TYR A 97 -6.20 -2.77 -5.81
N ASN A 98 -5.65 -3.92 -5.46
CA ASN A 98 -6.15 -5.20 -5.93
C ASN A 98 -6.17 -6.20 -4.76
N ALA A 99 -7.39 -6.68 -4.47
CA ALA A 99 -7.67 -7.61 -3.39
C ALA A 99 -7.13 -9.03 -3.63
N HIS A 100 -6.74 -9.34 -4.89
CA HIS A 100 -6.46 -10.69 -5.30
C HIS A 100 -5.21 -10.78 -6.19
N GLN A 101 -4.40 -11.79 -5.88
CA GLN A 101 -3.35 -12.31 -6.74
C GLN A 101 -3.78 -13.69 -7.26
N SER A 102 -3.38 -14.04 -8.48
CA SER A 102 -3.71 -15.33 -9.08
C SER A 102 -3.10 -16.49 -8.26
N GLU A 103 -3.91 -17.44 -7.81
CA GLU A 103 -3.43 -18.61 -7.06
C GLU A 103 -2.40 -19.43 -7.84
N ILE A 104 -2.61 -19.58 -9.15
CA ILE A 104 -1.67 -20.27 -10.04
C ILE A 104 -0.31 -19.54 -10.03
N THR A 105 -0.32 -18.21 -10.10
CA THR A 105 0.91 -17.40 -10.10
C THR A 105 1.61 -17.47 -8.76
N MET A 106 0.86 -17.33 -7.65
CA MET A 106 1.41 -17.45 -6.30
C MET A 106 2.04 -18.82 -6.04
N ASN A 107 1.44 -19.90 -6.56
CA ASN A 107 2.03 -21.24 -6.43
C ASN A 107 3.31 -21.40 -7.28
N MET A 108 3.34 -20.82 -8.49
CA MET A 108 4.48 -20.91 -9.41
C MET A 108 5.69 -20.09 -8.92
N PHE A 109 5.44 -18.95 -8.28
CA PHE A 109 6.47 -18.00 -7.84
C PHE A 109 6.42 -17.80 -6.32
N ALA A 110 6.28 -18.90 -5.55
CA ALA A 110 6.03 -18.83 -4.11
C ALA A 110 7.04 -17.96 -3.32
N THR A 111 8.30 -17.89 -3.74
CA THR A 111 9.33 -17.04 -3.09
C THR A 111 8.97 -15.55 -3.11
N ASP A 112 8.29 -15.10 -4.15
CA ASP A 112 7.92 -13.70 -4.38
C ASP A 112 6.59 -13.35 -3.72
N TYR A 113 5.72 -14.34 -3.52
CA TYR A 113 4.36 -14.17 -3.00
C TYR A 113 4.17 -14.70 -1.58
N GLU A 114 5.18 -15.32 -0.99
CA GLU A 114 5.14 -15.85 0.37
C GLU A 114 6.27 -15.28 1.24
N VAL A 115 5.90 -14.94 2.48
CA VAL A 115 6.83 -14.50 3.51
C VAL A 115 6.74 -15.41 4.73
N ASN A 116 7.87 -15.57 5.42
CA ASN A 116 7.87 -16.17 6.75
C ASN A 116 7.63 -15.03 7.75
N TYR A 117 6.52 -15.07 8.46
CA TYR A 117 6.13 -14.08 9.46
C TYR A 117 5.62 -14.79 10.71
N ASN A 118 6.18 -14.47 11.88
CA ASN A 118 5.87 -15.11 13.16
C ASN A 118 5.90 -16.65 13.13
N GLY A 119 6.87 -17.22 12.40
CA GLY A 119 7.06 -18.66 12.28
C GLY A 119 6.10 -19.36 11.30
N ALA A 120 5.21 -18.62 10.63
CA ALA A 120 4.28 -19.15 9.64
C ALA A 120 4.58 -18.62 8.23
N ARG A 121 4.27 -19.43 7.21
CA ARG A 121 4.26 -18.98 5.81
C ARG A 121 2.95 -18.26 5.52
N VAL A 122 3.05 -17.00 5.11
CA VAL A 122 1.90 -16.14 4.79
C VAL A 122 1.95 -15.75 3.32
N ARG A 123 0.80 -15.80 2.65
CA ARG A 123 0.64 -15.39 1.24
C ARG A 123 0.27 -13.92 1.14
N LEU A 124 0.99 -13.17 0.31
CA LEU A 124 0.72 -11.78 -0.05
C LEU A 124 -0.37 -11.73 -1.12
N ARG A 125 -1.63 -11.83 -0.70
CA ARG A 125 -2.79 -11.87 -1.61
C ARG A 125 -3.18 -10.50 -2.13
N GLU A 126 -2.89 -9.46 -1.35
CA GLU A 126 -3.28 -8.09 -1.66
C GLU A 126 -2.06 -7.30 -2.12
N HIS A 127 -2.30 -6.35 -3.01
CA HIS A 127 -1.28 -5.41 -3.41
C HIS A 127 -1.88 -4.09 -3.85
N ILE A 128 -1.04 -3.06 -3.77
CA ILE A 128 -1.25 -1.80 -4.48
C ILE A 128 -0.15 -1.60 -5.53
N GLY A 129 -0.47 -0.91 -6.61
CA GLY A 129 0.48 -0.71 -7.71
C GLY A 129 0.36 0.62 -8.41
N TYR A 130 1.52 1.18 -8.76
CA TYR A 130 1.65 2.34 -9.64
C TYR A 130 2.29 1.93 -10.97
N GLY A 131 1.81 2.50 -12.07
CA GLY A 131 2.36 2.27 -13.39
C GLY A 131 2.15 0.85 -13.96
N VAL A 132 2.42 0.73 -15.26
CA VAL A 132 2.36 -0.52 -16.04
C VAL A 132 3.63 -0.76 -16.87
N SER A 133 4.63 0.12 -16.74
CA SER A 133 5.90 0.06 -17.45
C SER A 133 6.77 -1.12 -16.98
N THR A 134 7.63 -1.61 -17.87
CA THR A 134 8.70 -2.55 -17.53
C THR A 134 9.96 -1.85 -16.99
N GLU A 135 9.94 -0.53 -16.85
CA GLU A 135 11.04 0.24 -16.25
C GLU A 135 10.75 0.51 -14.76
N PRO A 136 11.63 0.12 -13.83
CA PRO A 136 11.43 0.30 -12.38
C PRO A 136 11.12 1.73 -11.95
N ARG A 137 11.73 2.71 -12.62
CA ARG A 137 11.49 4.14 -12.33
C ARG A 137 10.05 4.60 -12.50
N HIS A 138 9.26 3.90 -13.31
CA HIS A 138 7.87 4.25 -13.62
C HIS A 138 6.85 3.23 -13.11
N THR A 139 7.29 2.18 -12.42
CA THR A 139 6.42 1.11 -11.95
C THR A 139 6.88 0.55 -10.61
N ILE A 140 5.95 0.48 -9.67
CA ILE A 140 6.19 -0.16 -8.37
C ILE A 140 4.95 -0.94 -7.92
N ARG A 141 5.18 -1.99 -7.16
CA ARG A 141 4.17 -2.83 -6.50
C ARG A 141 4.51 -2.96 -5.04
N VAL A 142 3.49 -2.87 -4.19
CA VAL A 142 3.58 -3.07 -2.75
C VAL A 142 2.59 -4.17 -2.39
N ALA A 143 3.08 -5.36 -2.03
CA ALA A 143 2.23 -6.49 -1.67
C ALA A 143 2.24 -6.72 -0.16
N PHE A 144 1.05 -7.01 0.39
CA PHE A 144 0.84 -6.99 1.84
C PHE A 144 -0.25 -7.97 2.28
N PHE A 145 -0.38 -8.10 3.59
CA PHE A 145 -1.51 -8.71 4.27
C PHE A 145 -1.83 -7.95 5.56
N PHE A 146 -3.03 -8.13 6.10
CA PHE A 146 -3.38 -7.63 7.43
C PHE A 146 -3.14 -8.75 8.47
N ASP A 147 -2.30 -8.48 9.45
CA ASP A 147 -2.09 -9.36 10.60
C ASP A 147 -3.10 -9.02 11.70
N GLU A 148 -4.09 -9.89 11.88
CA GLU A 148 -5.14 -9.74 12.89
C GLU A 148 -4.59 -9.75 14.33
N ALA A 149 -3.48 -10.47 14.57
CA ALA A 149 -2.94 -10.63 15.92
C ALA A 149 -2.26 -9.34 16.41
N SER A 150 -1.38 -8.75 15.60
CA SER A 150 -0.73 -7.47 15.92
C SER A 150 -1.56 -6.25 15.52
N ARG A 151 -2.64 -6.45 14.76
CA ARG A 151 -3.43 -5.40 14.09
C ARG A 151 -2.52 -4.48 13.28
N LYS A 152 -1.73 -5.04 12.37
CA LYS A 152 -0.85 -4.27 11.46
C LYS A 152 -1.08 -4.69 10.02
N VAL A 153 -0.89 -3.74 9.11
CA VAL A 153 -0.63 -4.05 7.70
C VAL A 153 0.83 -4.44 7.58
N VAL A 154 1.10 -5.65 7.13
CA VAL A 154 2.46 -6.17 6.95
C VAL A 154 2.79 -6.21 5.46
N VAL A 155 3.74 -5.37 5.05
CA VAL A 155 4.26 -5.29 3.69
C VAL A 155 5.38 -6.30 3.53
N GLY A 156 5.12 -7.29 2.68
CA GLY A 156 6.04 -8.40 2.40
C GLY A 156 6.73 -8.30 1.05
N TYR A 157 6.48 -7.24 0.28
CA TYR A 157 7.13 -6.99 -1.00
C TYR A 157 7.03 -5.51 -1.38
N ILE A 158 8.15 -4.88 -1.75
CA ILE A 158 8.21 -3.61 -2.47
C ILE A 158 9.20 -3.76 -3.61
N GLY A 159 8.77 -3.52 -4.85
CA GLY A 159 9.65 -3.66 -6.02
C GLY A 159 8.91 -3.44 -7.32
N GLN A 160 9.56 -3.77 -8.43
CA GLN A 160 8.91 -3.73 -9.75
C GLN A 160 7.78 -4.77 -9.80
N HIS A 161 7.02 -4.78 -10.91
CA HIS A 161 6.03 -5.82 -11.19
C HIS A 161 6.63 -7.22 -10.99
N GLN A 162 6.03 -7.99 -10.08
CA GLN A 162 6.40 -9.39 -9.85
C GLN A 162 6.24 -10.19 -11.15
N ALA A 163 7.08 -11.21 -11.33
CA ALA A 163 6.98 -12.10 -12.48
C ALA A 163 5.59 -12.75 -12.55
N THR A 164 5.00 -12.77 -13.74
CA THR A 164 3.73 -13.47 -14.00
C THR A 164 3.93 -14.53 -15.06
N ARG A 165 2.98 -15.45 -15.21
CA ARG A 165 3.02 -16.48 -16.26
C ARG A 165 3.17 -15.91 -17.69
N LYS A 166 2.75 -14.67 -17.95
CA LYS A 166 2.94 -14.02 -19.26
C LYS A 166 4.34 -13.44 -19.46
N SER A 167 5.12 -13.31 -18.39
CA SER A 167 6.46 -12.72 -18.38
C SER A 167 7.57 -13.76 -18.60
N ASN A 168 7.21 -15.05 -18.70
CA ASN A 168 8.09 -16.17 -19.04
C ASN A 168 7.72 -16.77 -20.41
#